data_AF-A0A1C5JC10-F1
#
_entry.id   AF-A0A1C5JC10-F1
#
_cell.length_a   1.000
_cell.length_b   1.000
_cell.length_c   1.000
_cell.angle_alpha   90.00
_cell.angle_beta   90.00
_cell.angle_gamma   90.00
#
_symmetry.space_group_name_H-M   'P 1'
#
loop_
_entity.id
_entity.type
_entity.pdbx_description
1 polymer ?
#
loop_
_entity_poly.entity_id
_entity_poly.type
_entity_poly.pdbx_seq_one_letter_code
_entity_poly.pdbx_strand_id
1 'polypeptide(L)'
;MTEVHVRSMSPDEFDRWQTDLAVSYARSHVEAGNWPAEEALDRAREANAALLPQGMATPGMIFLVGALPDGAPVGHLWIGLTHPKGLAGCAYLYDIEVLPERRGQGLGRALLAVGEEAARQRGAAALELNVFGDNAPAVGLYRTSGYRVSTQQMRKDLRG
;
A
#
# COMPACT_ATOMS: atom_id res chain seq x y z
N MET A 1 23.05 2.14 -0.92
CA MET A 1 21.59 1.95 -1.04
C MET A 1 21.11 2.89 -2.13
N THR A 2 20.20 2.45 -3.00
CA THR A 2 19.59 3.35 -3.99
C THR A 2 18.79 4.41 -3.25
N GLU A 3 19.06 5.68 -3.52
CA GLU A 3 18.37 6.79 -2.89
C GLU A 3 17.05 7.05 -3.61
N VAL A 4 15.98 7.19 -2.83
CA VAL A 4 14.64 7.54 -3.30
C VAL A 4 14.19 8.74 -2.51
N HIS A 5 13.72 9.77 -3.20
CA HIS A 5 13.06 10.91 -2.58
C HIS A 5 11.56 10.77 -2.72
N VAL A 6 10.82 11.37 -1.79
CA VAL A 6 9.35 11.42 -1.85
C VAL A 6 8.85 12.83 -1.87
N ARG A 7 7.76 13.03 -2.59
CA ARG A 7 6.94 14.24 -2.56
C ARG A 7 5.48 13.85 -2.38
N SER A 8 4.64 14.81 -1.99
CA SER A 8 3.20 14.61 -2.04
C SER A 8 2.75 14.31 -3.47
N MET A 9 1.80 13.40 -3.61
CA MET A 9 1.06 13.17 -4.84
C MET A 9 0.28 14.43 -5.23
N SER A 10 0.14 14.74 -6.52
CA SER A 10 -0.76 15.81 -6.97
C SER A 10 -2.21 15.31 -7.11
N PRO A 11 -3.22 16.19 -7.19
CA PRO A 11 -4.60 15.78 -7.41
C PRO A 11 -4.78 14.91 -8.67
N ASP A 12 -4.19 15.31 -9.80
CA ASP A 12 -4.29 14.55 -11.05
C ASP A 12 -3.62 13.17 -10.96
N GLU A 13 -2.52 13.08 -10.20
CA GLU A 13 -1.86 11.79 -9.94
C GLU A 13 -2.70 10.91 -9.03
N PHE A 14 -3.33 11.49 -8.01
CA PHE A 14 -4.21 10.80 -7.09
C PHE A 14 -5.43 10.19 -7.78
N ASP A 15 -6.06 10.92 -8.70
CA ASP A 15 -7.22 10.40 -9.43
C ASP A 15 -6.86 9.22 -10.34
N ARG A 16 -5.71 9.29 -11.03
CA ARG A 16 -5.20 8.16 -11.83
C ARG A 16 -4.84 6.98 -10.94
N TRP A 17 -4.07 7.23 -9.89
CA TRP A 17 -3.63 6.22 -8.94
C TRP A 17 -4.81 5.48 -8.29
N GLN A 18 -5.88 6.18 -7.87
CA GLN A 18 -7.05 5.52 -7.30
C GLN A 18 -7.72 4.54 -8.27
N THR A 19 -7.72 4.87 -9.58
CA THR A 19 -8.26 3.99 -10.61
C THR A 19 -7.42 2.72 -10.73
N ASP A 20 -6.10 2.87 -10.82
CA ASP A 20 -5.16 1.74 -10.94
C ASP A 20 -5.16 0.86 -9.68
N LEU A 21 -5.22 1.49 -8.49
CA LEU A 21 -5.31 0.82 -7.20
C LEU A 21 -6.56 -0.05 -7.10
N ALA A 22 -7.72 0.45 -7.52
CA ALA A 22 -8.96 -0.33 -7.47
C ALA A 22 -8.86 -1.58 -8.37
N VAL A 23 -8.25 -1.46 -9.55
CA VAL A 23 -8.05 -2.59 -10.47
C VAL A 23 -7.08 -3.63 -9.87
N SER A 24 -5.93 -3.18 -9.35
CA SER A 24 -4.92 -4.09 -8.79
C SER A 24 -5.40 -4.79 -7.52
N TYR A 25 -6.15 -4.09 -6.66
CA TYR A 25 -6.74 -4.62 -5.45
C TYR A 25 -7.85 -5.64 -5.75
N ALA A 26 -8.74 -5.32 -6.70
CA ALA A 26 -9.77 -6.25 -7.18
C ALA A 26 -9.16 -7.55 -7.70
N ARG A 27 -8.14 -7.46 -8.56
CA ARG A 27 -7.42 -8.63 -9.09
C ARG A 27 -6.85 -9.49 -7.97
N SER A 28 -6.15 -8.89 -7.01
CA SER A 28 -5.53 -9.62 -5.89
C SER A 28 -6.59 -10.34 -5.03
N HIS A 29 -7.76 -9.74 -4.84
CA HIS A 29 -8.87 -10.40 -4.15
C HIS A 29 -9.47 -11.57 -4.93
N VAL A 30 -9.55 -11.49 -6.25
CA VAL A 30 -10.03 -12.59 -7.10
C VAL A 30 -9.04 -13.74 -7.09
N GLU A 31 -7.74 -13.46 -7.27
CA GLU A 31 -6.66 -14.46 -7.25
C GLU A 31 -6.60 -15.19 -5.91
N ALA A 32 -6.78 -14.47 -4.80
CA ALA A 32 -6.87 -15.04 -3.46
C ALA A 32 -8.19 -15.80 -3.19
N GLY A 33 -9.13 -15.82 -4.13
CA GLY A 33 -10.46 -16.44 -3.98
C GLY A 33 -11.36 -15.72 -2.97
N ASN A 34 -11.04 -14.47 -2.61
CA ASN A 34 -11.80 -13.70 -1.64
C ASN A 34 -13.11 -13.16 -2.23
N TRP A 35 -13.08 -12.69 -3.47
CA TRP A 35 -14.23 -12.09 -4.15
C TRP A 35 -14.51 -12.74 -5.51
N PRO A 36 -15.79 -12.79 -5.94
CA PRO A 36 -16.13 -13.14 -7.32
C PRO A 36 -15.64 -12.07 -8.30
N ALA A 37 -15.17 -12.48 -9.48
CA ALA A 37 -14.57 -11.57 -10.46
C ALA A 37 -15.52 -10.47 -10.95
N GLU A 38 -16.80 -10.78 -11.11
CA GLU A 38 -17.83 -9.87 -11.62
C GLU A 38 -18.03 -8.63 -10.73
N GLU A 39 -17.93 -8.79 -9.41
CA GLU A 39 -18.18 -7.70 -8.45
C GLU A 39 -16.88 -7.08 -7.90
N ALA A 40 -15.72 -7.65 -8.23
CA ALA A 40 -14.47 -7.34 -7.54
C ALA A 40 -14.05 -5.87 -7.71
N LEU A 41 -14.25 -5.29 -8.90
CA LEU A 41 -13.84 -3.91 -9.18
C LEU A 41 -14.70 -2.89 -8.41
N ASP A 42 -16.02 -3.08 -8.39
CA ASP A 42 -16.92 -2.18 -7.67
C ASP A 42 -16.71 -2.28 -6.16
N ARG A 43 -16.54 -3.50 -5.64
CA ARG A 43 -16.15 -3.73 -4.23
C ARG A 43 -14.82 -3.04 -3.88
N ALA A 44 -13.82 -3.09 -4.76
CA ALA A 44 -12.54 -2.43 -4.54
C ALA A 44 -12.69 -0.90 -4.49
N ARG A 45 -13.46 -0.31 -5.42
CA ARG A 45 -13.75 1.13 -5.45
C ARG A 45 -14.46 1.58 -4.17
N GLU A 46 -15.49 0.86 -3.77
CA GLU A 46 -16.25 1.14 -2.54
C GLU A 46 -15.36 1.05 -1.29
N ALA A 47 -14.53 0.01 -1.19
CA ALA A 47 -13.60 -0.17 -0.08
C ALA A 47 -12.59 0.98 0.02
N ASN A 48 -12.00 1.39 -1.10
CA ASN A 48 -11.06 2.51 -1.14
C ASN A 48 -11.74 3.84 -0.80
N ALA A 49 -12.93 4.09 -1.36
CA ALA A 49 -13.70 5.31 -1.09
C ALA A 49 -14.16 5.41 0.37
N ALA A 50 -14.50 4.29 1.00
CA ALA A 50 -14.87 4.24 2.42
C ALA A 50 -13.70 4.67 3.34
N LEU A 51 -12.46 4.40 2.94
CA LEU A 51 -11.27 4.86 3.66
C LEU A 51 -10.96 6.34 3.39
N LEU A 52 -11.48 6.91 2.29
CA LEU A 52 -11.20 8.25 1.80
C LEU A 52 -12.49 9.08 1.61
N PRO A 53 -13.28 9.34 2.67
CA PRO A 53 -14.56 10.03 2.57
C PRO A 53 -14.46 11.47 2.04
N GLN A 54 -13.27 12.07 2.07
CA GLN A 54 -12.98 13.40 1.50
C GLN A 54 -11.92 13.30 0.38
N GLY A 55 -11.75 12.12 -0.21
CA GLY A 55 -10.71 11.86 -1.21
C GLY A 55 -9.32 12.16 -0.68
N MET A 56 -8.50 12.85 -1.48
CA MET A 56 -7.15 13.26 -1.12
C MET A 56 -7.11 14.19 0.12
N ALA A 57 -8.19 14.91 0.39
CA ALA A 57 -8.29 15.81 1.55
C ALA A 57 -8.65 15.08 2.86
N THR A 58 -8.84 13.76 2.83
CA THR A 58 -9.16 12.96 4.01
C THR A 58 -8.07 13.16 5.09
N PRO A 59 -8.43 13.69 6.28
CA PRO A 59 -7.45 13.99 7.32
C PRO A 59 -6.67 12.74 7.76
N GLY A 60 -5.38 12.95 8.07
CA GLY A 60 -4.52 11.88 8.56
C GLY A 60 -4.04 10.90 7.48
N MET A 61 -4.28 11.20 6.20
CA MET A 61 -3.75 10.43 5.08
C MET A 61 -2.50 11.08 4.49
N ILE A 62 -1.56 10.24 4.07
CA ILE A 62 -0.34 10.64 3.37
C ILE A 62 -0.31 9.89 2.03
N PHE A 63 -0.22 10.64 0.94
CA PHE A 63 -0.05 10.11 -0.41
C PHE A 63 1.28 10.60 -0.95
N LEU A 64 2.21 9.68 -1.23
CA LEU A 64 3.56 10.01 -1.65
C LEU A 64 3.85 9.42 -3.03
N VAL A 65 4.60 10.17 -3.83
CA VAL A 65 5.24 9.70 -5.06
C VAL A 65 6.74 9.64 -4.81
N GLY A 66 7.32 8.46 -5.03
CA GLY A 66 8.75 8.22 -4.98
C GLY A 66 9.41 8.54 -6.32
N ALA A 67 10.57 9.18 -6.28
CA ALA A 67 11.40 9.46 -7.44
C ALA A 67 12.90 9.27 -7.13
N LEU A 68 13.68 8.99 -8.15
CA LEU A 68 15.14 9.00 -8.09
C LEU A 68 15.68 10.45 -8.05
N PRO A 69 16.97 10.68 -7.72
CA PRO A 69 17.57 12.02 -7.69
C PRO A 69 17.50 12.77 -9.03
N ASP A 70 17.42 12.05 -10.15
CA ASP A 70 17.26 12.61 -11.49
C ASP A 70 15.79 12.95 -11.84
N GLY A 71 14.87 12.73 -10.91
CA GLY A 71 13.43 12.96 -11.07
C GLY A 71 12.67 11.79 -11.70
N ALA A 72 13.33 10.69 -12.08
CA ALA A 72 12.64 9.54 -12.65
C ALA A 72 11.68 8.91 -11.64
N PRO A 73 10.41 8.63 -12.02
CA PRO A 73 9.43 8.09 -11.10
C PRO A 73 9.78 6.65 -10.72
N VAL A 74 9.57 6.34 -9.44
CA VAL A 74 9.81 5.02 -8.85
C VAL A 74 8.50 4.30 -8.54
N GLY A 75 7.53 5.01 -7.97
CA GLY A 75 6.34 4.38 -7.41
C GLY A 75 5.58 5.31 -6.47
N HIS A 76 4.67 4.76 -5.69
CA HIS A 76 3.82 5.52 -4.78
C HIS A 76 3.54 4.78 -3.47
N LEU A 77 3.08 5.53 -2.47
CA LEU A 77 2.70 5.05 -1.14
C LEU A 77 1.41 5.73 -0.69
N TRP A 78 0.56 4.97 0.01
CA TRP A 78 -0.56 5.50 0.78
C TRP A 78 -0.51 5.01 2.23
N ILE A 79 -0.38 5.96 3.16
CA ILE A 79 -0.30 5.70 4.60
C ILE A 79 -1.40 6.46 5.33
N GLY A 80 -2.14 5.80 6.22
CA GLY A 80 -2.98 6.43 7.22
C GLY A 80 -2.26 6.55 8.56
N LEU A 81 -2.30 7.72 9.18
CA LEU A 81 -1.70 7.98 10.49
C LEU A 81 -2.49 7.39 11.66
N THR A 82 -3.77 7.08 11.43
CA THR A 82 -4.62 6.38 12.37
C THR A 82 -4.86 4.96 11.87
N HIS A 83 -4.59 3.98 12.71
CA HIS A 83 -4.85 2.58 12.40
C HIS A 83 -6.35 2.33 12.13
N PRO A 84 -6.74 1.58 11.08
CA PRO A 84 -8.15 1.30 10.78
C PRO A 84 -8.89 0.54 11.89
N LYS A 85 -8.16 -0.17 12.76
CA LYS A 85 -8.70 -0.87 13.95
C LYS A 85 -8.51 -0.09 15.26
N GLY A 86 -8.13 1.19 15.21
CA GLY A 86 -7.97 2.04 16.40
C GLY A 86 -6.77 1.73 17.30
N LEU A 87 -5.74 1.04 16.79
CA LEU A 87 -4.49 0.82 17.52
C LEU A 87 -3.72 2.14 17.68
N ALA A 88 -3.67 2.65 18.91
CA ALA A 88 -3.03 3.92 19.21
C ALA A 88 -1.52 3.91 18.87
N GLY A 89 -1.05 4.99 18.24
CA GLY A 89 0.36 5.16 17.86
C GLY A 89 0.83 4.29 16.69
N CYS A 90 -0.06 3.50 16.08
CA CYS A 90 0.26 2.70 14.90
C CYS A 90 -0.33 3.33 13.65
N ALA A 91 0.53 3.71 12.70
CA ALA A 91 0.10 4.05 11.35
C ALA A 91 -0.19 2.76 10.56
N TYR A 92 -0.84 2.92 9.40
CA TYR A 92 -1.19 1.81 8.52
C TYR A 92 -0.76 2.13 7.08
N LEU A 93 0.04 1.25 6.47
CA LEU A 93 0.41 1.31 5.07
C LEU A 93 -0.68 0.58 4.28
N TYR A 94 -1.54 1.35 3.61
CA TYR A 94 -2.64 0.83 2.80
C TYR A 94 -2.16 0.33 1.45
N ASP A 95 -1.22 1.03 0.84
CA ASP A 95 -0.70 0.68 -0.48
C ASP A 95 0.76 1.11 -0.65
N ILE A 96 1.51 0.28 -1.38
CA ILE A 96 2.86 0.57 -1.87
C ILE A 96 3.05 -0.14 -3.19
N GLU A 97 3.41 0.63 -4.22
CA GLU A 97 3.72 0.07 -5.53
C GLU A 97 5.01 0.68 -6.08
N VAL A 98 5.85 -0.19 -6.64
CA VAL A 98 6.95 0.21 -7.54
C VAL A 98 6.49 -0.02 -8.97
N LEU A 99 6.70 1.00 -9.82
CA LEU A 99 6.36 0.95 -11.24
C LEU A 99 6.92 -0.32 -11.88
N PRO A 100 6.15 -1.02 -12.75
CA PRO A 100 6.56 -2.30 -13.33
C PRO A 100 7.96 -2.29 -13.94
N GLU A 101 8.34 -1.22 -14.64
CA GLU A 101 9.62 -1.05 -15.34
C GLU A 101 10.80 -0.81 -14.37
N ARG A 102 10.51 -0.57 -13.09
CA ARG A 102 11.47 -0.25 -12.02
C ARG A 102 11.64 -1.38 -11.00
N ARG A 103 10.91 -2.49 -11.15
CA ARG A 103 10.97 -3.64 -10.23
C ARG A 103 12.32 -4.37 -10.33
N GLY A 104 12.66 -5.10 -9.27
CA GLY A 104 13.92 -5.88 -9.19
C GLY A 104 15.19 -5.07 -8.91
N GLN A 105 15.10 -3.75 -8.77
CA GLN A 105 16.25 -2.84 -8.61
C GLN A 105 16.49 -2.40 -7.15
N GLY A 106 15.88 -3.08 -6.18
CA GLY A 106 15.94 -2.71 -4.75
C GLY A 106 15.11 -1.48 -4.37
N LEU A 107 14.41 -0.87 -5.32
CA LEU A 107 13.63 0.35 -5.13
C LEU A 107 12.44 0.19 -4.17
N GLY A 108 11.85 -1.00 -4.07
CA GLY A 108 10.77 -1.25 -3.11
C GLY A 108 11.20 -1.09 -1.66
N ARG A 109 12.45 -1.50 -1.33
CA ARG A 109 13.01 -1.29 0.02
C ARG A 109 13.31 0.18 0.29
N ALA A 110 13.86 0.89 -0.70
CA ALA A 110 14.14 2.31 -0.57
C ALA A 110 12.84 3.11 -0.40
N LEU A 111 11.81 2.80 -1.20
CA LEU A 111 10.49 3.43 -1.13
C LEU A 111 9.77 3.13 0.20
N LEU A 112 9.85 1.89 0.69
CA LEU A 112 9.28 1.53 2.00
C LEU A 112 9.95 2.31 3.14
N ALA A 113 11.29 2.41 3.14
CA ALA A 113 12.03 3.12 4.19
C ALA A 113 11.68 4.61 4.28
N VAL A 114 11.47 5.28 3.14
CA VAL A 114 11.04 6.69 3.14
C VAL A 114 9.57 6.85 3.59
N GLY A 115 8.71 5.86 3.33
CA GLY A 115 7.35 5.81 3.87
C GLY A 115 7.32 5.62 5.38
N GLU A 116 8.12 4.68 5.90
CA GLU A 116 8.33 4.46 7.35
C GLU A 116 8.80 5.76 8.03
N GLU A 117 9.76 6.44 7.43
CA GLU A 117 10.26 7.72 7.91
C GLU A 117 9.18 8.81 7.94
N ALA A 118 8.38 8.92 6.88
CA ALA A 118 7.30 9.89 6.79
C ALA A 118 6.22 9.66 7.85
N ALA A 119 5.92 8.41 8.18
CA ALA A 119 5.01 8.04 9.28
C ALA A 119 5.62 8.39 10.64
N ARG A 120 6.90 8.06 10.85
CA ARG A 120 7.63 8.33 12.09
C ARG A 120 7.72 9.83 12.40
N GLN A 121 7.99 10.66 11.40
CA GLN A 121 8.02 12.12 11.53
C GLN A 121 6.67 12.73 11.95
N ARG A 122 5.58 11.99 11.73
CA ARG A 122 4.22 12.39 12.12
C ARG A 122 3.75 11.72 13.42
N GLY A 123 4.68 11.13 14.18
CA GLY A 123 4.43 10.61 15.52
C GLY A 123 3.98 9.14 15.58
N ALA A 124 3.99 8.41 14.46
CA ALA A 124 3.74 6.98 14.49
C ALA A 124 4.92 6.25 15.16
N ALA A 125 4.61 5.38 16.12
CA ALA A 125 5.58 4.50 16.79
C ALA A 125 5.69 3.13 16.12
N ALA A 126 4.68 2.76 15.33
CA ALA A 126 4.63 1.51 14.57
C ALA A 126 3.94 1.74 13.22
N LEU A 127 4.20 0.84 12.26
CA LEU A 127 3.53 0.80 10.96
C LEU A 127 3.04 -0.63 10.71
N GLU A 128 1.74 -0.80 10.52
CA GLU A 128 1.09 -2.08 10.18
C GLU A 128 0.66 -2.07 8.70
N LEU A 129 0.50 -3.24 8.10
CA LEU A 129 0.01 -3.44 6.75
C LEU A 129 -0.64 -4.82 6.61
N ASN A 130 -1.42 -4.99 5.55
CA ASN A 130 -1.84 -6.30 5.07
C ASN A 130 -1.15 -6.59 3.74
N VAL A 131 -0.84 -7.87 3.52
CA VAL A 131 -0.28 -8.35 2.26
C VAL A 131 -0.96 -9.67 1.90
N PHE A 132 -1.32 -9.84 0.63
CA PHE A 132 -1.87 -11.10 0.14
C PHE A 132 -0.82 -12.21 0.23
N GLY A 133 -1.24 -13.39 0.69
CA GLY A 133 -0.32 -14.48 1.05
C GLY A 133 0.47 -15.06 -0.14
N ASP A 134 -0.07 -14.92 -1.35
CA ASP A 134 0.55 -15.31 -2.62
C ASP A 134 1.53 -14.26 -3.18
N ASN A 135 1.57 -13.04 -2.61
CA ASN A 135 2.50 -11.99 -3.00
C ASN A 135 3.89 -12.20 -2.37
N ALA A 136 4.57 -13.29 -2.76
CA ALA A 136 5.87 -13.68 -2.24
C ALA A 136 6.95 -12.56 -2.32
N PRO A 137 7.04 -11.74 -3.39
CA PRO A 137 7.96 -10.62 -3.43
C PRO A 137 7.72 -9.58 -2.32
N ALA A 138 6.46 -9.18 -2.10
CA ALA A 138 6.13 -8.21 -1.05
C ALA A 138 6.33 -8.79 0.35
N VAL A 139 5.92 -10.05 0.59
CA VAL A 139 6.17 -10.75 1.86
C VAL A 139 7.67 -10.81 2.16
N GLY A 140 8.49 -11.13 1.16
CA GLY A 140 9.95 -11.14 1.28
C GLY A 140 10.51 -9.75 1.61
N LEU A 141 10.04 -8.72 0.92
CA LEU A 141 10.39 -7.32 1.20
C LEU A 141 10.10 -6.98 2.66
N TYR A 142 8.86 -7.10 3.13
CA TYR A 142 8.46 -6.71 4.48
C TYR A 142 9.24 -7.47 5.55
N ARG A 143 9.37 -8.80 5.40
CA ARG A 143 10.14 -9.62 6.34
C ARG A 143 11.59 -9.15 6.47
N THR A 144 12.23 -8.87 5.33
CA THR A 144 13.63 -8.39 5.33
C THR A 144 13.79 -6.93 5.77
N SER A 145 12.69 -6.16 5.80
CA SER A 145 12.63 -4.81 6.37
C SER A 145 12.26 -4.80 7.87
N GLY A 146 12.08 -5.97 8.50
CA GLY A 146 11.84 -6.08 9.95
C GLY A 146 10.37 -6.19 10.36
N TYR A 147 9.43 -6.26 9.41
CA TYR A 147 8.04 -6.55 9.71
C TYR A 147 7.88 -7.99 10.22
N ARG A 148 6.95 -8.18 11.14
CA ARG A 148 6.58 -9.49 11.69
C ARG A 148 5.10 -9.73 11.47
N VAL A 149 4.73 -10.98 11.23
CA VAL A 149 3.33 -11.37 11.11
C VAL A 149 2.64 -11.16 12.46
N SER A 150 1.67 -10.25 12.51
CA SER A 150 0.81 -10.01 13.69
C SER A 150 -0.46 -10.85 13.64
N THR A 151 -1.04 -11.04 12.45
CA THR A 151 -2.24 -11.84 12.20
C THR A 151 -2.13 -12.58 10.88
N GLN A 152 -2.80 -13.74 10.76
CA GLN A 152 -2.88 -14.52 9.53
C GLN A 152 -4.29 -15.08 9.35
N GLN A 153 -4.83 -14.92 8.15
CA GLN A 153 -6.10 -15.53 7.74
C GLN A 153 -5.81 -16.71 6.80
N MET A 154 -6.51 -17.83 7.00
CA MET A 154 -6.35 -19.04 6.20
C MET A 154 -7.72 -19.56 5.78
N ARG A 155 -7.82 -20.09 4.55
CA ARG A 155 -9.04 -20.70 4.02
C ARG A 155 -8.68 -22.05 3.40
N LYS A 156 -9.55 -23.04 3.58
CA LYS A 156 -9.47 -24.36 2.95
C LYS A 156 -10.79 -24.63 2.22
N ASP A 157 -10.71 -25.08 0.98
CA ASP A 157 -11.90 -25.59 0.29
C ASP A 157 -12.31 -26.95 0.88
N LEU A 158 -13.59 -27.11 1.19
CA LEU A 158 -14.17 -28.33 1.76
C LEU A 158 -14.95 -29.13 0.71
N ARG A 159 -15.10 -28.62 -0.51
CA ARG A 159 -15.75 -29.32 -1.61
C ARG A 159 -14.70 -30.20 -2.31
N GLY A 160 -14.56 -31.41 -1.79
CA GLY A 160 -13.91 -32.54 -2.44
C GLY A 160 -14.89 -33.68 -2.58
#